data_AF-A0A7W7GVE9-F1
#
_entry.id   AF-A0A7W7GVE9-F1
#
_cell.length_a   1.000
_cell.length_b   1.000
_cell.length_c   1.000
_cell.angle_alpha   90.00
_cell.angle_beta   90.00
_cell.angle_gamma   90.00
#
_symmetry.space_group_name_H-M   'P 1'
#
loop_
_entity.id
_entity.type
_entity.pdbx_description
1 polymer ?
#
loop_
_entity_poly.entity_id
_entity_poly.type
_entity_poly.pdbx_seq_one_letter_code
_entity_poly.pdbx_strand_id
1 'polypeptide(L)'
;MTPALEPLRRIAAYAVATDDEGRVLLVRASAKSGTPGVWSLPGGAVDHGEDPNHTVVRETAAETGLSVAVTGLRDVLADMRSLPHRGVTIHTDRLIYSVSVRGGTLIDRVGHPTDLARWHTLEEAERLKLRPFAAAALGLSAASADLRPDVPPTFPSFYAYEGPDGLHRAQRFAAYAIATDPHDNLLLTKIAPGYPGGGRWHLPGGGTDYGEQPGPALLRELVEETGQRGRIVELLGVASHRDAASLGPEGYPIDWHGVRAFYRVVVDHPTEVTIHDVGGSTDDARWMPLKDVAALAADQLTEVTADALRAAGLI
;
A
#
# COMPACT_ATOMS: atom_id res chain seq x y z
N MET A 1 13.42 -8.46 -30.84
CA MET A 1 13.48 -8.00 -29.44
C MET A 1 12.15 -7.35 -29.14
N THR A 2 11.41 -7.84 -28.14
CA THR A 2 10.20 -7.16 -27.66
C THR A 2 10.64 -5.81 -27.08
N PRO A 3 10.02 -4.68 -27.46
CA PRO A 3 10.42 -3.38 -26.94
C PRO A 3 10.29 -3.37 -25.42
N ALA A 4 11.27 -2.74 -24.74
CA ALA A 4 11.22 -2.54 -23.29
C ALA A 4 10.00 -1.67 -22.95
N LEU A 5 9.21 -2.10 -21.98
CA LEU A 5 8.03 -1.38 -21.52
C LEU A 5 8.45 -0.38 -20.44
N GLU A 6 7.90 0.83 -20.48
CA GLU A 6 8.15 1.87 -19.49
C GLU A 6 7.54 1.45 -18.13
N PRO A 7 8.35 1.41 -17.05
CA PRO A 7 7.85 1.07 -15.74
C PRO A 7 7.06 2.23 -15.13
N LEU A 8 5.85 1.93 -14.68
CA LEU A 8 5.01 2.82 -13.90
C LEU A 8 4.71 2.18 -12.55
N ARG A 9 4.72 2.99 -11.49
CA ARG A 9 4.30 2.59 -10.15
C ARG A 9 3.13 3.45 -9.71
N ARG A 10 2.15 2.84 -9.05
CA ARG A 10 1.02 3.56 -8.45
C ARG A 10 0.53 2.86 -7.20
N ILE A 11 -0.18 3.61 -6.38
CA ILE A 11 -0.95 3.11 -5.25
C ILE A 11 -2.43 3.07 -5.66
N ALA A 12 -3.16 2.04 -5.28
CA ALA A 12 -4.57 1.88 -5.62
C ALA A 12 -5.39 1.29 -4.47
N ALA A 13 -6.65 1.71 -4.35
CA ALA A 13 -7.57 1.25 -3.32
C ALA A 13 -8.81 0.60 -3.94
N TYR A 14 -9.20 -0.58 -3.42
CA TYR A 14 -10.28 -1.40 -3.95
C TYR A 14 -11.24 -1.85 -2.85
N ALA A 15 -12.53 -1.91 -3.18
CA ALA A 15 -13.59 -2.30 -2.26
C ALA A 15 -14.03 -3.76 -2.46
N VAL A 16 -14.09 -4.51 -1.37
CA VAL A 16 -14.90 -5.70 -1.22
C VAL A 16 -16.19 -5.29 -0.51
N ALA A 17 -17.29 -5.27 -1.25
CA ALA A 17 -18.63 -5.04 -0.72
C ALA A 17 -19.44 -6.33 -0.85
N THR A 18 -20.21 -6.65 0.19
CA THR A 18 -21.23 -7.71 0.17
C THR A 18 -22.60 -7.11 0.47
N ASP A 19 -23.64 -7.66 -0.16
CA ASP A 19 -25.02 -7.35 0.22
C ASP A 19 -25.57 -8.36 1.25
N ASP A 20 -26.83 -8.16 1.65
CA ASP A 20 -27.49 -8.99 2.66
C ASP A 20 -27.69 -10.47 2.21
N GLU A 21 -27.60 -10.73 0.90
CA GLU A 21 -27.65 -12.08 0.32
C GLU A 21 -26.26 -12.72 0.20
N GLY A 22 -25.20 -12.03 0.66
CA GLY A 22 -23.83 -12.50 0.57
C GLY A 22 -23.23 -12.43 -0.84
N ARG A 23 -23.88 -11.71 -1.77
CA ARG A 23 -23.32 -11.47 -3.11
C ARG A 23 -22.23 -10.42 -3.03
N VAL A 24 -21.24 -10.52 -3.91
CA VAL A 24 -20.11 -9.59 -4.01
C VAL A 24 -20.33 -8.60 -5.14
N LEU A 25 -19.94 -7.34 -4.92
CA LEU A 25 -19.98 -6.29 -5.93
C LEU A 25 -18.74 -6.37 -6.82
N LEU A 26 -18.96 -6.50 -8.13
CA LEU A 26 -17.90 -6.51 -9.14
C LEU A 26 -18.18 -5.49 -10.23
N VAL A 27 -17.10 -5.00 -10.84
CA VAL A 27 -17.14 -4.12 -12.00
C VAL A 27 -16.43 -4.72 -13.20
N ARG A 28 -16.91 -4.44 -14.40
CA ARG A 28 -16.39 -4.99 -15.64
C ARG A 28 -15.62 -3.96 -16.43
N ALA A 29 -14.42 -4.33 -16.85
CA ALA A 29 -13.61 -3.54 -17.76
C ALA A 29 -14.22 -3.56 -19.17
N SER A 30 -14.44 -2.39 -19.76
CA SER A 30 -15.11 -2.23 -21.05
C SER A 30 -14.18 -2.51 -22.25
N ALA A 31 -14.73 -2.45 -23.46
CA ALA A 31 -13.95 -2.54 -24.71
C ALA A 31 -12.88 -1.44 -24.85
N LYS A 32 -13.01 -0.32 -24.12
CA LYS A 32 -12.02 0.77 -24.11
C LYS A 32 -10.88 0.54 -23.12
N SER A 33 -10.97 -0.51 -22.30
CA SER A 33 -9.93 -0.88 -21.34
C SER A 33 -8.84 -1.73 -21.97
N GLY A 34 -7.70 -1.87 -21.29
CA GLY A 34 -6.63 -2.77 -21.71
C GLY A 34 -6.96 -4.27 -21.55
N THR A 35 -8.10 -4.63 -20.94
CA THR A 35 -8.56 -6.02 -20.79
C THR A 35 -10.08 -6.12 -20.83
N PRO A 36 -10.69 -5.98 -22.01
CA PRO A 36 -12.14 -6.02 -22.16
C PRO A 36 -12.79 -7.28 -21.57
N GLY A 37 -13.92 -7.10 -20.90
CA GLY A 37 -14.73 -8.18 -20.32
C GLY A 37 -14.20 -8.80 -19.03
N VAL A 38 -13.02 -8.37 -18.56
CA VAL A 38 -12.46 -8.82 -17.27
C VAL A 38 -13.14 -8.10 -16.12
N TRP A 39 -13.55 -8.86 -15.11
CA TRP A 39 -14.20 -8.37 -13.89
C TRP A 39 -13.19 -8.14 -12.77
N SER A 40 -13.47 -7.19 -11.89
CA SER A 40 -12.61 -6.77 -10.79
C SER A 40 -13.44 -6.24 -9.62
N LEU A 41 -12.81 -6.06 -8.46
CA LEU A 41 -13.33 -5.20 -7.40
C LEU A 41 -13.44 -3.74 -7.90
N PRO A 42 -14.48 -2.98 -7.52
CA PRO A 42 -14.55 -1.55 -7.75
C PRO A 42 -13.40 -0.83 -7.04
N GLY A 43 -12.84 0.19 -7.68
CA GLY A 43 -11.70 0.94 -7.13
C GLY A 43 -10.74 1.47 -8.19
N GLY A 44 -9.72 2.19 -7.73
CA GLY A 44 -8.88 2.95 -8.62
C GLY A 44 -7.58 3.43 -7.99
N ALA A 45 -6.84 4.24 -8.76
CA ALA A 45 -5.59 4.82 -8.31
C ALA A 45 -5.85 5.87 -7.22
N VAL A 46 -4.96 5.93 -6.24
CA VAL A 46 -4.94 6.97 -5.22
C VAL A 46 -4.35 8.24 -5.83
N ASP A 47 -5.09 9.33 -5.79
CA ASP A 47 -4.61 10.62 -6.29
C ASP A 47 -3.53 11.19 -5.35
N HIS A 48 -2.67 12.09 -5.86
CA HIS A 48 -1.64 12.72 -5.04
C HIS A 48 -2.25 13.51 -3.89
N GLY A 49 -1.88 13.15 -2.65
CA GLY A 49 -2.41 13.74 -1.43
C GLY A 49 -3.80 13.24 -1.00
N GLU A 50 -4.40 12.29 -1.71
CA GLU A 50 -5.67 11.68 -1.33
C GLU A 50 -5.44 10.52 -0.35
N ASP A 51 -6.22 10.48 0.75
CA ASP A 51 -6.23 9.31 1.63
C ASP A 51 -6.83 8.09 0.92
N PRO A 52 -6.21 6.90 0.96
CA PRO A 52 -6.73 5.71 0.30
C PRO A 52 -8.15 5.30 0.72
N ASN A 53 -8.61 5.64 1.94
CA ASN A 53 -10.00 5.43 2.35
C ASN A 53 -10.96 6.33 1.55
N HIS A 54 -10.56 7.58 1.29
CA HIS A 54 -11.34 8.47 0.42
C HIS A 54 -11.31 7.98 -1.03
N THR A 55 -10.16 7.52 -1.52
CA THR A 55 -10.04 6.94 -2.87
C THR A 55 -11.02 5.80 -3.07
N VAL A 56 -11.07 4.81 -2.18
CA VAL A 56 -11.97 3.65 -2.37
C VAL A 56 -13.44 4.05 -2.35
N VAL A 57 -13.82 5.02 -1.51
CA VAL A 57 -15.19 5.57 -1.48
C VAL A 57 -15.52 6.30 -2.77
N ARG A 58 -14.64 7.22 -3.22
CA ARG A 58 -14.80 8.01 -4.44
C ARG A 58 -14.91 7.11 -5.68
N GLU A 59 -13.97 6.18 -5.83
CA GLU A 59 -13.90 5.27 -6.98
C GLU A 59 -15.10 4.32 -7.00
N THR A 60 -15.47 3.73 -5.86
CA THR A 60 -16.65 2.84 -5.80
C THR A 60 -17.92 3.59 -6.18
N ALA A 61 -18.12 4.80 -5.66
CA ALA A 61 -19.26 5.64 -6.03
C ALA A 61 -19.24 5.99 -7.52
N ALA A 62 -18.09 6.40 -8.05
CA ALA A 62 -17.94 6.78 -9.45
C ALA A 62 -18.17 5.60 -10.40
N GLU A 63 -17.73 4.38 -10.06
CA GLU A 63 -17.85 3.20 -10.93
C GLU A 63 -19.21 2.50 -10.84
N THR A 64 -19.87 2.56 -9.68
CA THR A 64 -21.04 1.72 -9.40
C THR A 64 -22.31 2.50 -9.11
N GLY A 65 -22.21 3.79 -8.77
CA GLY A 65 -23.35 4.60 -8.30
C GLY A 65 -23.75 4.35 -6.84
N LEU A 66 -23.00 3.50 -6.11
CA LEU A 66 -23.24 3.21 -4.70
C LEU A 66 -22.39 4.09 -3.78
N SER A 67 -23.02 4.68 -2.77
CA SER A 67 -22.31 5.30 -1.65
C SER A 67 -21.92 4.21 -0.65
N VAL A 68 -20.65 4.19 -0.25
CA VAL A 68 -20.10 3.17 0.65
C VAL A 68 -19.35 3.81 1.82
N ALA A 69 -19.26 3.08 2.93
CA ALA A 69 -18.38 3.42 4.04
C ALA A 69 -17.39 2.28 4.27
N VAL A 70 -16.11 2.61 4.44
CA VAL A 70 -15.06 1.65 4.81
C VAL A 70 -15.37 1.07 6.18
N THR A 71 -15.32 -0.25 6.29
CA THR A 71 -15.52 -0.99 7.55
C THR A 71 -14.24 -1.63 8.07
N GLY A 72 -13.21 -1.76 7.22
CA GLY A 72 -11.90 -2.24 7.62
C GLY A 72 -10.94 -2.42 6.45
N LEU A 73 -9.65 -2.45 6.75
CA LEU A 73 -8.61 -2.85 5.81
C LEU A 73 -8.51 -4.39 5.84
N ARG A 74 -8.67 -5.03 4.69
CA ARG A 74 -8.65 -6.49 4.54
C ARG A 74 -7.27 -7.01 4.17
N ASP A 75 -6.59 -6.35 3.25
CA ASP A 75 -5.30 -6.79 2.74
C ASP A 75 -4.51 -5.64 2.10
N VAL A 76 -3.20 -5.83 2.03
CA VAL A 76 -2.26 -4.95 1.35
C VAL A 76 -1.27 -5.82 0.56
N LEU A 77 -1.29 -5.69 -0.76
CA LEU A 77 -0.51 -6.54 -1.66
C LEU A 77 0.02 -5.76 -2.86
N ALA A 78 1.06 -6.26 -3.49
CA ALA A 78 1.56 -5.69 -4.74
C ALA A 78 1.30 -6.63 -5.92
N ASP A 79 1.15 -6.10 -7.12
CA ASP A 79 1.26 -6.90 -8.34
C ASP A 79 1.88 -6.11 -9.48
N MET A 80 2.39 -6.84 -10.47
CA MET A 80 2.86 -6.28 -11.73
C MET A 80 1.99 -6.74 -12.88
N ARG A 81 1.78 -5.84 -13.83
CA ARG A 81 1.10 -6.14 -15.08
C ARG A 81 1.69 -5.38 -16.26
N SER A 82 2.00 -6.11 -17.31
CA SER A 82 2.40 -5.57 -18.61
C SER A 82 1.18 -5.18 -19.44
N LEU A 83 1.21 -3.99 -20.02
CA LEU A 83 0.25 -3.49 -21.00
C LEU A 83 0.98 -3.16 -22.31
N PRO A 84 1.30 -4.16 -23.15
CA PRO A 84 2.13 -3.96 -24.34
C PRO A 84 1.55 -2.92 -25.31
N HIS A 85 0.22 -2.87 -25.45
CA HIS A 85 -0.48 -1.90 -26.30
C HIS A 85 -0.36 -0.45 -25.81
N ARG A 86 0.04 -0.24 -24.54
CA ARG A 86 0.36 1.08 -23.98
C ARG A 86 1.86 1.31 -23.82
N GLY A 87 2.69 0.31 -24.09
CA GLY A 87 4.13 0.40 -23.90
C GLY A 87 4.57 0.46 -22.43
N VAL A 88 3.73 0.03 -21.47
CA VAL A 88 4.04 0.17 -20.03
C VAL A 88 3.94 -1.14 -19.25
N THR A 89 4.77 -1.26 -18.21
CA THR A 89 4.61 -2.23 -17.13
C THR A 89 4.16 -1.47 -15.89
N ILE A 90 3.13 -1.94 -15.19
CA ILE A 90 2.57 -1.27 -14.02
C ILE A 90 2.80 -2.13 -12.79
N HIS A 91 3.48 -1.60 -11.77
CA HIS A 91 3.45 -2.06 -10.39
C HIS A 91 2.30 -1.34 -9.68
N THR A 92 1.41 -2.09 -9.05
CA THR A 92 0.36 -1.50 -8.21
C THR A 92 0.52 -1.98 -6.77
N ASP A 93 0.77 -1.05 -5.85
CA ASP A 93 0.58 -1.27 -4.42
C ASP A 93 -0.91 -1.13 -4.11
N ARG A 94 -1.57 -2.23 -3.72
CA ARG A 94 -3.03 -2.31 -3.57
C ARG A 94 -3.43 -2.37 -2.12
N LEU A 95 -4.40 -1.55 -1.77
CA LEU A 95 -5.12 -1.61 -0.51
C LEU A 95 -6.51 -2.18 -0.77
N ILE A 96 -6.84 -3.28 -0.11
CA ILE A 96 -8.14 -3.94 -0.23
C ILE A 96 -8.95 -3.63 1.02
N TYR A 97 -10.07 -2.94 0.86
CA TYR A 97 -10.95 -2.54 1.95
C TYR A 97 -12.23 -3.36 1.94
N SER A 98 -12.70 -3.76 3.11
CA SER A 98 -14.10 -4.11 3.31
C SER A 98 -14.93 -2.84 3.41
N VAL A 99 -16.04 -2.79 2.69
CA VAL A 99 -16.95 -1.65 2.72
C VAL A 99 -18.41 -2.08 2.89
N SER A 100 -19.22 -1.19 3.45
CA SER A 100 -20.67 -1.35 3.58
C SER A 100 -21.39 -0.34 2.70
N VAL A 101 -22.44 -0.78 2.00
CA VAL A 101 -23.29 0.13 1.20
C VAL A 101 -24.15 0.96 2.14
N ARG A 102 -24.16 2.28 1.91
CA ARG A 102 -24.95 3.25 2.68
C ARG A 102 -26.15 3.77 1.90
N GLY A 103 -26.10 3.67 0.58
CA GLY A 103 -27.19 4.07 -0.31
C GLY A 103 -26.74 4.15 -1.76
N GLY A 104 -27.60 4.74 -2.59
CA GLY A 104 -27.39 4.84 -4.03
C GLY A 104 -28.06 3.71 -4.79
N THR A 105 -27.81 3.66 -6.09
CA THR A 105 -28.37 2.64 -6.98
C THR A 105 -27.32 2.25 -7.99
N LEU A 106 -27.25 0.96 -8.28
CA LEU A 106 -26.30 0.43 -9.24
C LEU A 106 -26.53 1.02 -10.63
N ILE A 107 -25.47 1.54 -11.23
CA ILE A 107 -25.50 2.11 -12.58
C ILE A 107 -24.54 1.42 -13.53
N ASP A 108 -24.89 1.43 -14.81
CA ASP A 108 -23.97 1.15 -15.91
C ASP A 108 -23.37 2.44 -16.43
N ARG A 109 -22.09 2.37 -16.80
CA ARG A 109 -21.29 3.52 -17.26
C ARG A 109 -20.91 3.35 -18.71
N VAL A 110 -21.91 3.39 -19.58
CA VAL A 110 -21.70 3.25 -21.03
C VAL A 110 -20.67 4.27 -21.51
N GLY A 111 -19.63 3.78 -22.18
CA GLY A 111 -18.58 4.62 -22.76
C GLY A 111 -17.39 4.92 -21.84
N HIS A 112 -17.40 4.48 -20.57
CA HIS A 112 -16.27 4.59 -19.65
C HIS A 112 -15.36 3.35 -19.68
N PRO A 113 -14.12 3.41 -19.11
CA PRO A 113 -13.21 2.26 -19.03
C PRO A 113 -13.78 1.07 -18.25
N THR A 114 -14.66 1.35 -17.29
CA THR A 114 -15.48 0.39 -16.56
C THR A 114 -16.92 0.61 -17.00
N ASP A 115 -17.61 -0.43 -17.51
CA ASP A 115 -18.93 -0.26 -18.14
C ASP A 115 -20.10 -0.84 -17.35
N LEU A 116 -19.92 -1.98 -16.67
CA LEU A 116 -20.95 -2.61 -15.86
C LEU A 116 -20.50 -2.72 -14.40
N ALA A 117 -21.47 -2.59 -13.50
CA ALA A 117 -21.34 -2.98 -12.10
C ALA A 117 -22.45 -4.00 -11.77
N ARG A 118 -22.16 -5.11 -11.11
CA ARG A 118 -23.14 -6.16 -10.81
C ARG A 118 -22.86 -6.82 -9.46
N TRP A 119 -23.91 -7.26 -8.79
CA TRP A 119 -23.83 -8.20 -7.68
C TRP A 119 -23.76 -9.62 -8.24
N HIS A 120 -22.85 -10.42 -7.71
CA HIS A 120 -22.68 -11.83 -8.06
C HIS A 120 -22.59 -12.68 -6.80
N THR A 121 -23.24 -13.84 -6.79
CA THR A 121 -22.88 -14.89 -5.83
C THR A 121 -21.41 -15.31 -6.03
N LEU A 122 -20.79 -15.90 -5.00
CA LEU A 122 -19.42 -16.41 -5.15
C LEU A 122 -19.31 -17.49 -6.22
N GLU A 123 -20.34 -18.33 -6.38
CA GLU A 123 -20.40 -19.35 -7.44
C GLU A 123 -20.48 -18.73 -8.85
N GLU A 124 -21.26 -17.67 -9.02
CA GLU A 124 -21.28 -16.92 -10.29
C GLU A 124 -19.94 -16.24 -10.55
N ALA A 125 -19.35 -15.62 -9.52
CA ALA A 125 -18.07 -14.92 -9.62
C ALA A 125 -16.93 -15.87 -10.03
N GLU A 126 -16.92 -17.12 -9.54
CA GLU A 126 -15.93 -18.13 -9.91
C GLU A 126 -15.96 -18.48 -11.41
N ARG A 127 -17.12 -18.29 -12.07
CA ARG A 127 -17.29 -18.52 -13.51
C ARG A 127 -16.91 -17.29 -14.36
N LEU A 128 -16.65 -16.14 -13.74
CA LEU A 128 -16.26 -14.91 -14.43
C LEU A 128 -14.74 -14.88 -14.69
N LYS A 129 -14.34 -14.14 -15.74
CA LYS A 129 -12.95 -13.77 -15.95
C LYS A 129 -12.53 -12.70 -14.93
N LEU A 130 -12.15 -13.11 -13.73
CA LEU A 130 -11.72 -12.22 -12.66
C LEU A 130 -10.25 -11.83 -12.79
N ARG A 131 -9.93 -10.59 -12.41
CA ARG A 131 -8.56 -10.16 -12.10
C ARG A 131 -7.94 -11.07 -11.04
N PRO A 132 -6.65 -11.42 -11.13
CA PRO A 132 -5.98 -12.24 -10.12
C PRO A 132 -6.13 -11.71 -8.68
N PHE A 133 -5.88 -10.41 -8.46
CA PHE A 133 -5.99 -9.84 -7.12
C PHE A 133 -7.45 -9.81 -6.61
N ALA A 134 -8.42 -9.62 -7.49
CA ALA A 134 -9.83 -9.63 -7.12
C ALA A 134 -10.28 -11.05 -6.75
N ALA A 135 -9.86 -12.06 -7.51
CA ALA A 135 -10.11 -13.46 -7.18
C ALA A 135 -9.47 -13.84 -5.84
N ALA A 136 -8.21 -13.46 -5.62
CA ALA A 136 -7.51 -13.68 -4.35
C ALA A 136 -8.24 -13.01 -3.16
N ALA A 137 -8.65 -11.75 -3.32
CA ALA A 137 -9.41 -11.01 -2.29
C ALA A 137 -10.77 -11.66 -1.96
N LEU A 138 -11.34 -12.44 -2.89
CA LEU A 138 -12.59 -13.18 -2.70
C LEU A 138 -12.37 -14.65 -2.29
N GLY A 139 -11.12 -15.13 -2.22
CA GLY A 139 -10.81 -16.54 -1.96
C GLY A 139 -11.17 -17.47 -3.13
N LEU A 140 -11.18 -16.95 -4.36
CA LEU A 140 -11.54 -17.67 -5.59
C LEU A 140 -10.33 -17.93 -6.47
N SER A 141 -10.46 -18.92 -7.37
CA SER A 141 -9.47 -19.15 -8.43
C SER A 141 -9.60 -18.10 -9.54
N ALA A 142 -8.48 -17.50 -9.95
CA ALA A 142 -8.48 -16.51 -11.01
C ALA A 142 -8.65 -17.17 -12.39
N ALA A 143 -9.65 -16.73 -13.16
CA ALA A 143 -9.87 -17.21 -14.53
C ALA A 143 -9.23 -16.31 -15.62
N SER A 144 -8.65 -15.16 -15.24
CA SER A 144 -7.82 -14.33 -16.12
C SER A 144 -6.38 -14.31 -15.59
N ALA A 145 -5.41 -14.55 -16.48
CA ALA A 145 -4.02 -14.25 -16.20
C ALA A 145 -3.72 -12.81 -16.63
N ASP A 146 -3.28 -11.97 -15.70
CA ASP A 146 -2.62 -10.72 -16.09
C ASP A 146 -1.28 -11.08 -16.76
N LEU A 147 -0.96 -10.39 -17.86
CA LEU A 147 0.37 -10.50 -18.45
C LEU A 147 1.36 -9.94 -17.44
N ARG A 148 2.30 -10.77 -16.98
CA ARG A 148 3.37 -10.34 -16.06
C ARG A 148 4.67 -10.16 -16.85
N PRO A 149 5.53 -9.21 -16.47
CA PRO A 149 6.88 -9.15 -17.03
C PRO A 149 7.68 -10.38 -16.57
N ASP A 150 8.51 -10.94 -17.46
CA ASP A 150 9.39 -12.07 -17.14
C ASP A 150 10.46 -11.68 -16.10
N VAL A 151 10.92 -10.44 -16.18
CA VAL A 151 11.91 -9.84 -15.27
C VAL A 151 11.37 -8.50 -14.77
N PRO A 152 11.34 -8.25 -13.45
CA PRO A 152 11.01 -6.95 -12.91
C PRO A 152 11.96 -5.88 -13.48
N PRO A 153 11.46 -4.76 -14.02
CA PRO A 153 12.34 -3.68 -14.45
C PRO A 153 13.06 -3.06 -13.25
N THR A 154 14.30 -2.62 -13.45
CA THR A 154 14.95 -1.75 -12.49
C THR A 154 14.19 -0.42 -12.44
N PHE A 155 13.66 -0.08 -11.28
CA PHE A 155 12.90 1.14 -11.06
C PHE A 155 13.38 1.78 -9.75
N PRO A 156 13.58 3.11 -9.71
CA PRO A 156 13.98 3.78 -8.48
C PRO A 156 12.88 3.64 -7.41
N SER A 157 13.24 3.73 -6.14
CA SER A 157 12.30 3.56 -5.02
C SER A 157 11.12 4.55 -5.08
N PHE A 158 11.29 5.69 -5.77
CA PHE A 158 10.22 6.62 -6.15
C PHE A 158 10.62 7.39 -7.42
N TYR A 159 9.64 8.03 -8.07
CA TYR A 159 9.87 8.98 -9.15
C TYR A 159 9.20 10.31 -8.80
N ALA A 160 9.98 11.39 -8.84
CA ALA A 160 9.45 12.74 -8.67
C ALA A 160 9.07 13.31 -10.05
N TYR A 161 7.87 13.86 -10.17
CA TYR A 161 7.37 14.49 -11.41
C TYR A 161 6.90 15.91 -11.14
N GLU A 162 6.97 16.79 -12.13
CA GLU A 162 6.55 18.18 -11.96
C GLU A 162 5.02 18.27 -11.78
N GLY A 163 4.59 18.91 -10.70
CA GLY A 163 3.20 19.20 -10.40
C GLY A 163 2.67 20.43 -11.16
N PRO A 164 1.34 20.60 -11.26
CA PRO A 164 0.71 21.77 -11.89
C PRO A 164 1.05 23.11 -11.23
N ASP A 165 1.55 23.09 -9.99
CA ASP A 165 2.03 24.23 -9.20
C ASP A 165 3.55 24.48 -9.35
N GLY A 166 4.24 23.70 -10.20
CA GLY A 166 5.69 23.76 -10.39
C GLY A 166 6.50 23.08 -9.28
N LEU A 167 5.85 22.50 -8.25
CA LEU A 167 6.52 21.69 -7.24
C LEU A 167 6.65 20.25 -7.73
N HIS A 168 7.80 19.62 -7.50
CA HIS A 168 7.96 18.21 -7.78
C HIS A 168 7.12 17.39 -6.79
N ARG A 169 6.40 16.39 -7.29
CA ARG A 169 5.52 15.50 -6.52
C ARG A 169 6.05 14.08 -6.58
N ALA A 170 5.98 13.39 -5.45
CA ALA A 170 6.33 11.97 -5.38
C ALA A 170 5.32 11.22 -4.49
N GLN A 171 4.78 10.13 -5.01
CA GLN A 171 4.06 9.14 -4.21
C GLN A 171 5.00 8.00 -3.85
N ARG A 172 5.00 7.58 -2.58
CA ARG A 172 5.81 6.46 -2.11
C ARG A 172 4.96 5.52 -1.26
N PHE A 173 5.06 4.23 -1.54
CA PHE A 173 4.50 3.18 -0.73
C PHE A 173 5.59 2.53 0.12
N ALA A 174 5.29 2.28 1.40
CA ALA A 174 6.22 1.68 2.34
C ALA A 174 5.50 0.72 3.30
N ALA A 175 6.28 -0.18 3.90
CA ALA A 175 5.82 -1.12 4.91
C ALA A 175 6.69 -1.01 6.15
N TYR A 176 6.06 -0.98 7.33
CA TYR A 176 6.72 -0.78 8.62
C TYR A 176 6.28 -1.82 9.64
N ALA A 177 7.21 -2.18 10.54
CA ALA A 177 6.98 -3.15 11.58
C ALA A 177 6.74 -2.46 12.92
N ILE A 178 5.64 -2.82 13.57
CA ILE A 178 5.53 -2.77 15.03
C ILE A 178 6.09 -4.10 15.53
N ALA A 179 7.42 -4.14 15.69
CA ALA A 179 8.16 -5.33 16.05
C ALA A 179 8.34 -5.45 17.57
N THR A 180 7.91 -6.58 18.13
CA THR A 180 8.02 -6.88 19.57
C THR A 180 8.87 -8.12 19.83
N ASP A 181 9.66 -8.09 20.90
CA ASP A 181 10.39 -9.24 21.43
C ASP A 181 9.55 -10.03 22.47
N PRO A 182 10.04 -11.15 23.04
CA PRO A 182 9.32 -11.92 24.06
C PRO A 182 9.14 -11.21 25.41
N HIS A 183 9.72 -10.01 25.58
CA HIS A 183 9.64 -9.19 26.78
C HIS A 183 8.74 -7.95 26.57
N ASP A 184 7.98 -7.91 25.47
CA ASP A 184 7.14 -6.79 25.06
C ASP A 184 7.92 -5.48 24.86
N ASN A 185 9.22 -5.56 24.55
CA ASN A 185 9.96 -4.40 24.09
C ASN A 185 9.64 -4.15 22.62
N LEU A 186 9.48 -2.88 22.26
CA LEU A 186 9.29 -2.42 20.89
C LEU A 186 10.65 -2.09 20.25
N LEU A 187 10.91 -2.61 19.07
CA LEU A 187 12.06 -2.22 18.28
C LEU A 187 11.79 -0.90 17.55
N LEU A 188 12.66 0.09 17.75
CA LEU A 188 12.62 1.37 17.06
C LEU A 188 13.97 1.65 16.38
N THR A 189 13.92 2.28 15.22
CA THR A 189 15.08 2.84 14.50
C THR A 189 15.10 4.36 14.67
N LYS A 190 16.26 4.99 14.52
CA LYS A 190 16.42 6.44 14.62
C LYS A 190 16.90 6.98 13.28
N ILE A 191 16.19 7.99 12.78
CA ILE A 191 16.46 8.57 11.47
C ILE A 191 17.80 9.32 11.51
N ALA A 192 18.66 9.04 10.54
CA ALA A 192 19.96 9.67 10.41
C ALA A 192 19.88 11.18 10.12
N PRO A 193 20.89 11.98 10.54
CA PRO A 193 20.99 13.39 10.17
C PRO A 193 20.99 13.57 8.65
N GLY A 194 20.31 14.62 8.16
CA GLY A 194 20.22 14.93 6.72
C GLY A 194 19.04 14.29 5.99
N TYR A 195 18.31 13.39 6.66
CA TYR A 195 17.02 12.87 6.17
C TYR A 195 15.84 13.61 6.80
N PRO A 196 14.67 13.64 6.12
CA PRO A 196 13.45 14.18 6.72
C PRO A 196 13.12 13.49 8.06
N GLY A 197 13.03 14.28 9.13
CA GLY A 197 12.81 13.76 10.48
C GLY A 197 14.06 13.28 11.22
N GLY A 198 15.27 13.61 10.74
CA GLY A 198 16.54 13.26 11.36
C GLY A 198 16.58 13.51 12.88
N GLY A 199 17.08 12.52 13.62
CA GLY A 199 17.14 12.52 15.08
C GLY A 199 15.90 11.96 15.79
N ARG A 200 14.79 11.72 15.07
CA ARG A 200 13.55 11.15 15.63
C ARG A 200 13.55 9.62 15.54
N TRP A 201 12.89 8.98 16.50
CA TRP A 201 12.59 7.55 16.49
C TRP A 201 11.46 7.24 15.50
N HIS A 202 11.62 6.13 14.79
CA HIS A 202 10.71 5.62 13.79
C HIS A 202 10.53 4.10 13.93
N LEU A 203 9.51 3.55 13.25
CA LEU A 203 9.35 2.11 13.14
C LEU A 203 10.38 1.57 12.13
N PRO A 204 10.98 0.39 12.36
CA PRO A 204 11.81 -0.26 11.35
C PRO A 204 10.99 -0.62 10.11
N GLY A 205 11.59 -0.46 8.94
CA GLY A 205 10.95 -0.69 7.65
C GLY A 205 11.21 0.42 6.65
N GLY A 206 10.65 0.28 5.45
CA GLY A 206 11.04 1.13 4.34
C GLY A 206 10.13 1.04 3.13
N GLY A 207 10.57 1.74 2.09
CA GLY A 207 9.90 1.69 0.79
C GLY A 207 10.08 0.31 0.16
N THR A 208 9.06 -0.18 -0.53
CA THR A 208 9.18 -1.48 -1.21
C THR A 208 9.85 -1.29 -2.58
N ASP A 209 10.52 -2.33 -3.08
CA ASP A 209 11.05 -2.33 -4.43
C ASP A 209 9.96 -2.64 -5.47
N TYR A 210 10.28 -2.36 -6.73
CA TYR A 210 9.38 -2.67 -7.84
C TYR A 210 9.27 -4.18 -8.05
N GLY A 211 8.04 -4.69 -8.06
CA GLY A 211 7.69 -6.10 -8.06
C GLY A 211 7.67 -6.76 -6.68
N GLU A 212 8.09 -6.06 -5.63
CA GLU A 212 8.21 -6.61 -4.28
C GLU A 212 6.87 -6.59 -3.54
N GLN A 213 6.57 -7.68 -2.82
CA GLN A 213 5.40 -7.72 -1.92
C GLN A 213 5.71 -6.93 -0.63
N PRO A 214 4.73 -6.19 -0.06
CA PRO A 214 4.94 -5.39 1.14
C PRO A 214 5.48 -6.14 2.35
N GLY A 215 4.98 -7.36 2.63
CA GLY A 215 5.45 -8.17 3.75
C GLY A 215 6.90 -8.61 3.62
N PRO A 216 7.30 -9.26 2.51
CA PRO A 216 8.70 -9.55 2.22
C PRO A 216 9.62 -8.32 2.24
N ALA A 217 9.19 -7.19 1.67
CA ALA A 217 9.93 -5.93 1.73
C ALA A 217 10.21 -5.52 3.17
N LEU A 218 9.17 -5.52 4.02
CA LEU A 218 9.31 -5.22 5.43
C LEU A 218 10.30 -6.14 6.14
N LEU A 219 10.24 -7.45 5.89
CA LEU A 219 11.14 -8.40 6.54
C LEU A 219 12.60 -8.26 6.07
N ARG A 220 12.82 -7.84 4.81
CA ARG A 220 14.14 -7.48 4.29
C ARG A 220 14.68 -6.24 5.00
N GLU A 221 13.91 -5.15 5.01
CA GLU A 221 14.26 -3.89 5.66
C GLU A 221 14.54 -4.08 7.17
N LEU A 222 13.71 -4.88 7.86
CA LEU A 222 13.92 -5.20 9.27
C LEU A 222 15.31 -5.81 9.52
N VAL A 223 15.75 -6.72 8.65
CA VAL A 223 17.09 -7.29 8.72
C VAL A 223 18.15 -6.24 8.41
N GLU A 224 17.98 -5.45 7.35
CA GLU A 224 18.96 -4.45 6.91
C GLU A 224 19.20 -3.34 7.95
N GLU A 225 18.12 -2.85 8.57
CA GLU A 225 18.19 -1.74 9.53
C GLU A 225 18.58 -2.17 10.94
N THR A 226 18.30 -3.42 11.33
CA THR A 226 18.39 -3.83 12.75
C THR A 226 19.04 -5.18 13.01
N GLY A 227 19.31 -5.96 11.95
CA GLY A 227 19.79 -7.34 12.05
C GLY A 227 18.73 -8.34 12.51
N GLN A 228 17.52 -7.88 12.85
CA GLN A 228 16.49 -8.73 13.45
C GLN A 228 15.72 -9.52 12.40
N ARG A 229 15.35 -10.76 12.75
CA ARG A 229 14.48 -11.63 11.95
C ARG A 229 13.18 -11.86 12.69
N GLY A 230 12.08 -11.42 12.10
CA GLY A 230 10.76 -11.57 12.68
C GLY A 230 9.78 -12.28 11.75
N ARG A 231 8.58 -12.56 12.28
CA ARG A 231 7.45 -13.05 11.51
C ARG A 231 6.30 -12.06 11.58
N ILE A 232 5.75 -11.70 10.43
CA ILE A 232 4.50 -10.93 10.35
C ILE A 232 3.37 -11.80 10.91
N VAL A 233 2.63 -11.24 11.86
CA VAL A 233 1.46 -11.92 12.46
C VAL A 233 0.14 -11.25 12.07
N GLU A 234 0.15 -9.96 11.76
CA GLU A 234 -1.06 -9.19 11.50
C GLU A 234 -0.76 -7.93 10.68
N LEU A 235 -1.66 -7.56 9.76
CA LEU A 235 -1.73 -6.23 9.16
C LEU A 235 -2.58 -5.35 10.07
N LEU A 236 -1.99 -4.30 10.64
CA LEU A 236 -2.63 -3.45 11.63
C LEU A 236 -3.39 -2.27 11.00
N GLY A 237 -2.90 -1.77 9.86
CA GLY A 237 -3.54 -0.65 9.20
C GLY A 237 -2.65 0.01 8.16
N VAL A 238 -3.12 1.16 7.69
CA VAL A 238 -2.41 2.04 6.76
C VAL A 238 -2.54 3.48 7.23
N ALA A 239 -1.47 4.25 7.12
CA ALA A 239 -1.51 5.71 7.22
C ALA A 239 -1.15 6.34 5.88
N SER A 240 -1.82 7.44 5.56
CA SER A 240 -1.44 8.35 4.50
C SER A 240 -0.99 9.68 5.11
N HIS A 241 0.15 10.19 4.65
CA HIS A 241 0.65 11.49 5.08
C HIS A 241 1.21 12.25 3.88
N ARG A 242 0.88 13.54 3.80
CA ARG A 242 1.38 14.46 2.79
C ARG A 242 2.25 15.53 3.42
N ASP A 243 3.49 15.61 2.96
CA ASP A 243 4.41 16.71 3.29
C ASP A 243 4.62 17.55 2.04
N ALA A 244 4.04 18.75 2.03
CA ALA A 244 3.89 19.54 0.81
C ALA A 244 5.20 20.09 0.24
N ALA A 245 6.29 20.13 1.01
CA ALA A 245 7.56 20.70 0.55
C ALA A 245 8.76 20.24 1.41
N SER A 246 8.93 18.94 1.61
CA SER A 246 10.08 18.43 2.37
C SER A 246 11.37 18.53 1.56
N LEU A 247 12.44 19.01 2.20
CA LEU A 247 13.79 18.96 1.65
C LEU A 247 14.43 17.62 2.05
N GLY A 248 14.77 16.82 1.04
CA GLY A 248 15.50 15.56 1.21
C GLY A 248 16.95 15.66 0.72
N PRO A 249 17.68 14.53 0.72
CA PRO A 249 19.05 14.46 0.20
C PRO A 249 19.16 14.85 -1.29
N GLU A 250 18.05 14.86 -2.01
CA GLU A 250 17.96 15.31 -3.41
C GLU A 250 18.27 16.81 -3.59
N GLY A 251 18.20 17.60 -2.52
CA GLY A 251 18.60 19.01 -2.51
C GLY A 251 17.58 20.00 -3.08
N TYR A 252 16.35 19.55 -3.38
CA TYR A 252 15.22 20.40 -3.76
C TYR A 252 13.92 19.95 -3.06
N PRO A 253 12.96 20.87 -2.83
CA PRO A 253 11.72 20.53 -2.14
C PRO A 253 10.83 19.62 -3.02
N ILE A 254 10.29 18.58 -2.40
CA ILE A 254 9.34 17.65 -3.02
C ILE A 254 8.06 17.62 -2.16
N ASP A 255 6.92 17.70 -2.84
CA ASP A 255 5.59 17.40 -2.30
C ASP A 255 5.42 15.88 -2.22
N TRP A 256 5.69 15.35 -1.03
CA TRP A 256 5.64 13.93 -0.73
C TRP A 256 4.25 13.49 -0.34
N HIS A 257 3.79 12.40 -0.93
CA HIS A 257 2.61 11.67 -0.48
C HIS A 257 3.01 10.22 -0.15
N GLY A 258 3.18 9.94 1.14
CA GLY A 258 3.58 8.64 1.63
C GLY A 258 2.39 7.83 2.14
N VAL A 259 2.20 6.62 1.59
CA VAL A 259 1.23 5.64 2.08
C VAL A 259 2.00 4.48 2.70
N ARG A 260 1.64 4.14 3.94
CA ARG A 260 2.45 3.26 4.79
C ARG A 260 1.58 2.19 5.43
N ALA A 261 1.85 0.93 5.12
CA ALA A 261 1.20 -0.19 5.78
C ALA A 261 1.98 -0.59 7.03
N PHE A 262 1.29 -0.84 8.14
CA PHE A 262 1.90 -1.25 9.41
C PHE A 262 1.53 -2.68 9.72
N TYR A 263 2.52 -3.45 10.12
CA TYR A 263 2.36 -4.86 10.45
C TYR A 263 2.83 -5.12 11.87
N ARG A 264 2.10 -5.97 12.59
CA ARG A 264 2.62 -6.58 13.81
C ARG A 264 3.65 -7.62 13.41
N VAL A 265 4.85 -7.49 13.97
CA VAL A 265 5.95 -8.45 13.77
C VAL A 265 6.39 -8.97 15.13
N VAL A 266 6.55 -10.28 15.23
CA VAL A 266 7.11 -10.91 16.43
C VAL A 266 8.53 -11.36 16.11
N VAL A 267 9.48 -10.98 16.97
CA VAL A 267 10.87 -11.44 16.92
C VAL A 267 11.08 -12.40 18.08
N ASP A 268 10.96 -13.71 17.81
CA ASP A 268 11.01 -14.74 18.86
C ASP A 268 12.40 -14.86 19.54
N HIS A 269 13.46 -14.51 18.81
CA HIS A 269 14.84 -14.66 19.23
C HIS A 269 15.62 -13.37 18.92
N PRO A 270 15.45 -12.30 19.74
CA PRO A 270 16.12 -11.03 19.49
C PRO A 270 17.64 -11.21 19.60
N THR A 271 18.37 -10.62 18.66
CA THR A 271 19.84 -10.56 18.69
C THR A 271 20.30 -9.16 19.08
N GLU A 272 21.61 -9.00 19.31
CA GLU A 272 22.19 -7.67 19.37
C GLU A 272 21.85 -6.89 18.08
N VAL A 273 21.44 -5.64 18.24
CA VAL A 273 21.03 -4.81 17.13
C VAL A 273 22.25 -4.42 16.31
N THR A 274 22.16 -4.62 14.99
CA THR A 274 23.23 -4.28 14.05
C THR A 274 22.62 -3.55 12.86
N ILE A 275 23.15 -2.36 12.55
CA ILE A 275 22.74 -1.59 11.38
C ILE A 275 23.66 -2.01 10.23
N HIS A 276 23.09 -2.63 9.19
CA HIS A 276 23.86 -3.06 8.01
C HIS A 276 23.89 -1.99 6.91
N ASP A 277 22.89 -1.10 6.88
CA ASP A 277 22.80 0.02 5.94
C ASP A 277 23.70 1.21 6.34
N VAL A 278 25.02 1.01 6.28
CA VAL A 278 26.00 2.03 6.65
C VAL A 278 25.95 3.21 5.67
N GLY A 279 25.55 4.38 6.18
CA GLY A 279 25.38 5.61 5.38
C GLY A 279 23.96 5.81 4.82
N GLY A 280 23.03 4.91 5.15
CA GLY A 280 21.62 5.03 4.81
C GLY A 280 20.82 5.89 5.78
N SER A 281 19.51 5.66 5.83
CA SER A 281 18.58 6.50 6.61
C SER A 281 18.52 6.20 8.11
N THR A 282 19.24 5.17 8.58
CA THR A 282 19.17 4.68 9.96
C THR A 282 20.51 4.91 10.69
N ASP A 283 20.46 5.66 11.79
CA ASP A 283 21.63 6.07 12.60
C ASP A 283 21.74 5.27 13.91
N ASP A 284 20.61 4.85 14.47
CA ASP A 284 20.55 4.04 15.69
C ASP A 284 19.35 3.08 15.62
N ALA A 285 19.39 1.99 16.37
CA ALA A 285 18.26 1.09 16.52
C ALA A 285 18.32 0.38 17.87
N ARG A 286 17.16 0.25 18.55
CA ARG A 286 17.11 -0.33 19.90
C ARG A 286 15.77 -0.95 20.24
N TRP A 287 15.82 -1.98 21.07
CA TRP A 287 14.68 -2.47 21.82
C TRP A 287 14.36 -1.51 22.96
N MET A 288 13.13 -1.03 23.04
CA MET A 288 12.64 -0.13 24.08
C MET A 288 11.44 -0.74 24.79
N PRO A 289 11.41 -0.74 26.13
CA PRO A 289 10.20 -1.06 26.87
C PRO A 289 9.05 -0.13 26.47
N LEU A 290 7.84 -0.66 26.30
CA LEU A 290 6.66 0.14 25.88
C LEU A 290 6.40 1.35 26.79
N LYS A 291 6.65 1.21 28.11
CA LYS A 291 6.55 2.33 29.06
C LYS A 291 7.50 3.49 28.74
N ASP A 292 8.68 3.18 28.20
CA ASP A 292 9.69 4.18 27.85
C ASP A 292 9.34 4.82 26.50
N VAL A 293 8.75 4.06 25.58
CA VAL A 293 8.18 4.58 24.33
C VAL A 293 7.03 5.55 24.61
N ALA A 294 6.10 5.20 25.51
CA ALA A 294 4.99 6.06 25.92
C ALA A 294 5.46 7.34 26.64
N ALA A 295 6.66 7.33 27.22
CA ALA A 295 7.26 8.49 27.88
C ALA A 295 8.05 9.40 26.93
N LEU A 296 8.25 9.02 25.66
CA LEU A 296 8.90 9.87 24.67
C LEU A 296 8.06 11.11 24.40
N ALA A 297 8.71 12.27 24.30
CA ALA A 297 8.04 13.49 23.87
C ALA A 297 7.61 13.38 22.39
N ALA A 298 6.55 14.10 22.02
CA ALA A 298 5.96 14.01 20.68
C ALA A 298 6.93 14.43 19.54
N ASP A 299 7.92 15.26 19.85
CA ASP A 299 8.98 15.65 18.92
C ASP A 299 10.07 14.57 18.74
N GLN A 300 10.14 13.59 19.65
CA GLN A 300 11.10 12.49 19.58
C GLN A 300 10.64 11.31 18.71
N LEU A 301 9.34 11.17 18.43
CA LEU A 301 8.79 10.19 17.50
C LEU A 301 8.37 10.86 16.20
N THR A 302 8.50 10.21 15.05
CA THR A 302 7.82 10.73 13.85
C THR A 302 6.30 10.64 14.00
N GLU A 303 5.58 11.53 13.32
CA GLU A 303 4.11 11.55 13.34
C GLU A 303 3.52 10.20 12.90
N VAL A 304 4.09 9.63 11.84
CA VAL A 304 3.75 8.31 11.30
C VAL A 304 3.89 7.21 12.35
N THR A 305 4.99 7.21 13.13
CA THR A 305 5.18 6.21 14.20
C THR A 305 4.17 6.41 15.31
N ALA A 306 3.94 7.65 15.73
CA ALA A 306 2.94 7.93 16.76
C ALA A 306 1.54 7.48 16.34
N ASP A 307 1.14 7.72 15.09
CA ASP A 307 -0.14 7.26 14.54
C ASP A 307 -0.24 5.74 14.49
N ALA A 308 0.81 5.07 14.02
CA ALA A 308 0.85 3.61 13.98
C ALA A 308 0.74 2.98 15.37
N LEU A 309 1.44 3.54 16.37
CA LEU A 309 1.38 3.05 17.75
C LEU A 309 0.02 3.29 18.41
N ARG A 310 -0.60 4.46 18.16
CA ARG A 310 -1.98 4.74 18.61
C ARG A 310 -2.99 3.79 17.96
N ALA A 311 -2.87 3.57 16.65
CA ALA A 311 -3.73 2.63 15.92
C ALA A 311 -3.60 1.20 16.44
N ALA A 312 -2.40 0.82 16.92
CA ALA A 312 -2.12 -0.46 17.54
C ALA A 312 -2.49 -0.53 19.04
N GLY A 313 -2.95 0.57 19.65
CA GLY A 313 -3.31 0.65 21.07
C GLY A 313 -2.12 0.53 22.03
N LEU A 314 -0.92 0.94 21.59
CA LEU A 314 0.32 0.81 22.37
C LEU A 314 0.71 2.07 23.16
N ILE A 315 0.17 3.23 22.78
CA ILE A 315 0.34 4.53 23.47
C ILE A 315 -0.94 5.35 23.42
#